data_AF-A0A482WSB4-F1
#
_entry.id   AF-A0A482WSB4-F1
#
_cell.length_a   1.000
_cell.length_b   1.000
_cell.length_c   1.000
_cell.angle_alpha   90.00
_cell.angle_beta   90.00
_cell.angle_gamma   90.00
#
_symmetry.space_group_name_H-M   'P 1'
#
loop_
_entity.id
_entity.type
_entity.pdbx_description
1 polymer ?
#
loop_
_entity_poly.entity_id
_entity_poly.type
_entity_poly.pdbx_seq_one_letter_code
_entity_poly.pdbx_strand_id
1 'polypeptide(L)'
;MSSELDCQVQEKLKSLYKHIHDIEKERNSNENNLNNILKTHEKVAQEGKVSPYYQQKLKGMYTNAVVTSSSEEELIRQALSKLYELRTICKEKRIEAQFAGNEETTRRGDLLDMIHSSALSFPLWIGKPGERAPPLCGAIPADSAYIAKAGDWVAAFVKGDKDEKEIWMLAEVIMYNAATNKYKVDDIDEEQKERYVVCKRKVVPLPLMRANPETDPYALFPAGSVVMALYPRSTCFYKAVVKEPPLTPTDSYKLLFEDATFADGYAPPLPVPQCHVIACKDKKLKPTKS
;
A
#
# COMPACT_ATOMS: atom_id res chain seq x y z
N MET A 1 -7.88 -29.01 -4.31
CA MET A 1 -7.22 -27.76 -3.86
C MET A 1 -7.85 -26.54 -4.52
N SER A 2 -7.99 -26.44 -5.87
CA SER A 2 -8.76 -25.34 -6.49
C SER A 2 -10.16 -25.14 -5.88
N SER A 3 -10.90 -26.24 -5.69
CA SER A 3 -12.23 -26.23 -5.06
C SER A 3 -12.25 -25.74 -3.60
N GLU A 4 -11.12 -25.87 -2.89
CA GLU A 4 -10.98 -25.44 -1.49
C GLU A 4 -10.76 -23.94 -1.42
N LEU A 5 -9.86 -23.37 -2.24
CA LEU A 5 -9.69 -21.92 -2.34
C LEU A 5 -10.97 -21.25 -2.88
N ASP A 6 -11.71 -21.89 -3.78
CA ASP A 6 -13.02 -21.40 -4.22
C ASP A 6 -14.05 -21.36 -3.08
N CYS A 7 -14.09 -22.38 -2.23
CA CYS A 7 -14.92 -22.39 -1.03
C CYS A 7 -14.52 -21.26 -0.07
N GLN A 8 -13.23 -21.10 0.19
CA GLN A 8 -12.72 -20.02 1.05
C GLN A 8 -13.11 -18.64 0.50
N VAL A 9 -12.97 -18.39 -0.81
CA VAL A 9 -13.41 -17.13 -1.43
C VAL A 9 -14.91 -16.90 -1.17
N GLN A 10 -15.76 -17.90 -1.38
CA GLN A 10 -17.19 -17.78 -1.14
C GLN A 10 -17.52 -17.49 0.33
N GLU A 11 -16.87 -18.15 1.27
CA GLU A 11 -17.04 -17.90 2.71
C GLU A 11 -16.64 -16.47 3.10
N LYS A 12 -15.49 -16.00 2.61
CA LYS A 12 -15.02 -14.63 2.87
C LYS A 12 -15.93 -13.59 2.22
N LEU A 13 -16.44 -13.83 1.01
CA LEU A 13 -17.41 -12.94 0.37
C LEU A 13 -18.74 -12.87 1.13
N LYS A 14 -19.25 -14.01 1.62
CA LYS A 14 -20.45 -14.03 2.49
C LYS A 14 -20.21 -13.26 3.79
N SER A 15 -19.04 -13.45 4.39
CA SER A 15 -18.64 -12.71 5.59
C SER A 15 -18.57 -11.20 5.31
N LEU A 16 -17.91 -10.79 4.23
CA LEU A 16 -17.81 -9.38 3.84
C LEU A 16 -19.18 -8.76 3.58
N TYR A 17 -20.05 -9.48 2.85
CA TYR A 17 -21.43 -9.06 2.61
C TYR A 17 -22.17 -8.80 3.93
N LYS A 18 -22.05 -9.70 4.90
CA LYS A 18 -22.64 -9.54 6.23
C LYS A 18 -22.07 -8.29 6.94
N HIS A 19 -20.75 -8.13 6.98
CA HIS A 19 -20.14 -6.96 7.63
C HIS A 19 -20.62 -5.64 7.01
N ILE A 20 -20.77 -5.56 5.68
CA ILE A 20 -21.29 -4.36 5.01
C ILE A 20 -22.71 -4.00 5.51
N HIS A 21 -23.58 -5.01 5.69
CA HIS A 21 -24.93 -4.79 6.22
C HIS A 21 -24.92 -4.40 7.71
N ASP A 22 -24.04 -5.03 8.50
CA ASP A 22 -23.87 -4.70 9.92
C ASP A 22 -23.32 -3.27 10.10
N ILE A 23 -22.39 -2.83 9.25
CA ILE A 23 -21.88 -1.45 9.20
C ILE A 23 -23.02 -0.47 8.90
N GLU A 24 -23.82 -0.73 7.86
CA GLU A 24 -24.94 0.15 7.51
C GLU A 24 -25.98 0.24 8.63
N LYS A 25 -26.27 -0.87 9.30
CA LYS A 25 -27.17 -0.89 10.45
C LYS A 25 -26.63 -0.05 11.62
N GLU A 26 -25.35 -0.22 11.95
CA GLU A 26 -24.71 0.52 13.03
C GLU A 26 -24.61 2.02 12.70
N ARG A 27 -24.28 2.37 11.46
CA ARG A 27 -24.27 3.75 10.96
C ARG A 27 -25.62 4.43 11.14
N ASN A 28 -26.72 3.77 10.75
CA ASN A 28 -28.08 4.30 10.92
C ASN A 28 -28.45 4.48 12.41
N SER A 29 -27.99 3.57 13.28
CA SER A 29 -28.14 3.72 14.74
C SER A 29 -27.36 4.92 15.26
N ASN A 30 -26.12 5.10 14.80
CA ASN A 30 -25.24 6.19 15.18
C ASN A 30 -25.76 7.56 14.72
N GLU A 31 -26.32 7.65 13.52
CA GLU A 31 -26.96 8.87 13.03
C GLU A 31 -28.14 9.28 13.92
N ASN A 32 -28.96 8.32 14.37
CA ASN A 32 -30.04 8.59 15.32
C ASN A 32 -29.50 9.09 16.67
N ASN A 33 -28.41 8.51 17.17
CA ASN A 33 -27.76 8.94 18.41
C ASN A 33 -27.24 10.38 18.31
N LEU A 34 -26.59 10.74 17.20
CA LEU A 34 -26.12 12.10 16.93
C LEU A 34 -27.27 13.10 16.80
N ASN A 35 -28.35 12.73 16.11
CA ASN A 35 -29.55 13.56 16.00
C ASN A 35 -30.20 13.82 17.38
N ASN A 36 -30.19 12.83 18.27
CA ASN A 36 -30.69 13.00 19.64
C ASN A 36 -29.80 13.93 20.49
N ILE A 37 -28.48 13.89 20.27
CA ILE A 37 -27.54 14.83 20.89
C ILE A 37 -27.83 16.26 20.41
N LEU A 38 -27.96 16.47 19.10
CA LEU A 38 -28.27 17.78 18.50
C LEU A 38 -29.57 18.35 19.04
N LYS A 39 -30.66 17.56 19.05
CA LYS A 39 -31.94 17.97 19.63
C LYS A 39 -31.86 18.29 21.12
N THR A 40 -30.98 17.62 21.86
CA THR A 40 -30.78 17.90 23.29
C THR A 40 -30.03 19.23 23.47
N HIS A 41 -29.07 19.54 22.61
CA HIS A 41 -28.41 20.85 22.59
C HIS A 41 -29.35 21.99 22.25
N GLU A 42 -30.27 21.80 21.29
CA GLU A 42 -31.27 22.81 20.95
C GLU A 42 -32.13 23.19 22.17
N LYS A 43 -32.53 22.21 22.99
CA LYS A 43 -33.28 22.44 24.23
C LYS A 43 -32.45 23.18 25.28
N VAL A 44 -31.18 22.82 25.42
CA VAL A 44 -30.25 23.53 26.31
C VAL A 44 -30.07 24.98 25.88
N ALA A 45 -29.97 25.25 24.57
CA ALA A 45 -29.86 26.59 24.02
C ALA A 45 -31.13 27.41 24.29
N GLN A 46 -32.32 26.81 24.16
CA GLN A 46 -33.60 27.46 24.49
C GLN A 46 -33.70 27.84 25.98
N GLU A 47 -33.15 27.03 26.89
CA GLU A 47 -33.13 27.34 28.33
C GLU A 47 -32.07 28.36 28.72
N GLY A 48 -31.12 28.68 27.82
CA GLY A 48 -30.04 29.64 28.05
C GLY A 48 -29.01 29.23 29.11
N LYS A 49 -29.13 28.02 29.68
CA LYS A 49 -28.20 27.48 30.67
C LYS A 49 -28.14 25.95 30.61
N VAL A 50 -26.97 25.40 30.91
CA VAL A 50 -26.81 23.95 31.07
C VAL A 50 -27.25 23.57 32.48
N SER A 51 -28.46 23.03 32.62
CA SER A 51 -28.92 22.51 33.91
C SER A 51 -28.18 21.21 34.30
N PRO A 52 -28.10 20.85 35.60
CA PRO A 52 -27.51 19.58 36.03
C PRO A 52 -28.13 18.35 35.35
N TYR A 53 -29.44 18.42 35.06
CA TYR A 53 -30.15 17.38 34.31
C TYR A 53 -29.59 17.22 32.88
N TYR A 54 -29.49 18.32 32.12
CA TYR A 54 -28.95 18.25 30.76
C TYR A 54 -27.47 17.90 30.75
N GLN A 55 -26.70 18.35 31.73
CA GLN A 55 -25.30 17.98 31.87
C GLN A 55 -25.15 16.45 31.99
N GLN A 56 -25.91 15.82 32.90
CA GLN A 56 -25.87 14.36 33.07
C GLN A 56 -26.38 13.63 31.83
N LYS A 57 -27.46 14.11 31.21
CA LYS A 57 -28.05 13.52 30.01
C LYS A 57 -27.09 13.58 28.82
N LEU A 58 -26.52 14.74 28.52
CA LEU A 58 -25.55 14.91 27.44
C LEU A 58 -24.31 14.08 27.67
N LYS A 59 -23.79 14.03 28.92
CA LYS A 59 -22.66 13.16 29.26
C LYS A 59 -22.95 11.69 28.93
N GLY A 60 -24.14 11.20 29.31
CA GLY A 60 -24.57 9.84 28.97
C GLY A 60 -24.66 9.60 27.46
N MET A 61 -25.25 10.56 26.72
CA MET A 61 -25.35 10.48 25.27
C MET A 61 -23.97 10.48 24.59
N TYR A 62 -23.03 11.31 25.03
CA TYR A 62 -21.67 11.32 24.49
C TYR A 62 -20.93 10.02 24.77
N THR A 63 -21.01 9.49 26.00
CA THR A 63 -20.40 8.20 26.32
C THR A 63 -20.96 7.10 25.43
N ASN A 64 -22.28 7.08 25.22
CA ASN A 64 -22.91 6.11 24.32
C ASN A 64 -22.45 6.30 22.87
N ALA A 65 -22.42 7.54 22.37
CA ALA A 65 -21.98 7.83 21.01
C ALA A 65 -20.53 7.42 20.77
N VAL A 66 -19.62 7.63 21.73
CA VAL A 66 -18.23 7.15 21.63
C VAL A 66 -18.19 5.63 21.51
N VAL A 67 -18.93 4.91 22.36
CA VAL A 67 -18.96 3.44 22.35
C VAL A 67 -19.49 2.91 21.02
N THR A 68 -20.60 3.46 20.53
CA THR A 68 -21.22 2.97 19.28
C THR A 68 -20.43 3.38 18.04
N SER A 69 -19.74 4.54 18.05
CA SER A 69 -18.79 4.89 17.00
C SER A 69 -17.55 3.98 16.98
N SER A 70 -17.02 3.58 18.14
CA SER A 70 -15.95 2.57 18.20
C SER A 70 -16.41 1.20 17.72
N SER A 71 -17.67 0.82 17.97
CA SER A 71 -18.26 -0.41 17.45
C SER A 71 -18.34 -0.39 15.92
N GLU A 72 -18.82 0.71 15.33
CA GLU A 72 -18.88 0.91 13.88
C GLU A 72 -17.49 0.88 13.24
N GLU A 73 -16.50 1.56 13.84
CA GLU A 73 -15.11 1.55 13.40
C GLU A 73 -14.54 0.12 13.35
N GLU A 74 -14.77 -0.67 14.39
CA GLU A 74 -14.29 -2.05 14.49
C GLU A 74 -14.93 -2.95 13.41
N LEU A 75 -16.22 -2.78 13.10
CA LEU A 75 -16.88 -3.48 11.99
C LEU A 75 -16.24 -3.15 10.63
N ILE A 76 -15.92 -1.87 10.40
CA ILE A 76 -15.23 -1.43 9.17
C ILE A 76 -13.85 -2.09 9.08
N ARG A 77 -13.10 -2.14 10.18
CA ARG A 77 -11.78 -2.82 10.21
C ARG A 77 -11.89 -4.31 9.92
N GLN A 78 -12.91 -4.99 10.45
CA GLN A 78 -13.18 -6.40 10.16
C GLN A 78 -13.49 -6.62 8.67
N ALA A 79 -14.31 -5.75 8.06
CA ALA A 79 -14.58 -5.80 6.63
C ALA A 79 -13.31 -5.60 5.79
N LEU A 80 -12.46 -4.63 6.14
CA LEU A 80 -11.17 -4.40 5.49
C LEU A 80 -10.24 -5.61 5.61
N SER A 81 -10.17 -6.26 6.78
CA SER A 81 -9.41 -7.50 6.96
C SER A 81 -9.87 -8.59 5.99
N LYS A 82 -11.19 -8.76 5.81
CA LYS A 82 -11.73 -9.75 4.85
C LYS A 82 -11.36 -9.43 3.41
N LEU A 83 -11.31 -8.16 3.03
CA LEU A 83 -10.84 -7.73 1.72
C LEU A 83 -9.36 -8.07 1.49
N TYR A 84 -8.50 -7.89 2.51
CA TYR A 84 -7.09 -8.25 2.41
C TYR A 84 -6.87 -9.77 2.35
N GLU A 85 -7.64 -10.54 3.12
CA GLU A 85 -7.67 -12.00 3.04
C GLU A 85 -8.05 -12.45 1.61
N LEU A 86 -9.11 -11.88 1.02
CA LEU A 86 -9.54 -12.19 -0.35
C LEU A 86 -8.45 -11.89 -1.38
N ARG A 87 -7.79 -10.73 -1.29
CA ARG A 87 -6.68 -10.38 -2.19
C ARG A 87 -5.52 -11.36 -2.07
N THR A 88 -5.23 -11.82 -0.85
CA THR A 88 -4.20 -12.82 -0.60
C THR A 88 -4.56 -14.15 -1.28
N ILE A 89 -5.79 -14.62 -1.14
CA ILE A 89 -6.26 -15.85 -1.80
C ILE A 89 -6.20 -15.71 -3.33
N CYS A 90 -6.62 -14.58 -3.90
CA CYS A 90 -6.53 -14.34 -5.34
C CYS A 90 -5.07 -14.38 -5.84
N LYS A 91 -4.14 -13.80 -5.06
CA LYS A 91 -2.72 -13.86 -5.35
C LYS A 91 -2.18 -15.29 -5.28
N GLU A 92 -2.57 -16.07 -4.28
CA GLU A 92 -2.18 -17.48 -4.14
C GLU A 92 -2.68 -18.31 -5.32
N LYS A 93 -3.94 -18.15 -5.75
CA LYS A 93 -4.46 -18.81 -6.96
C LYS A 93 -3.63 -18.50 -8.21
N ARG A 94 -3.23 -17.23 -8.40
CA ARG A 94 -2.38 -16.83 -9.53
C ARG A 94 -1.03 -17.53 -9.49
N ILE A 95 -0.41 -17.57 -8.31
CA ILE A 95 0.87 -18.24 -8.10
C ILE A 95 0.75 -19.75 -8.36
N GLU A 96 -0.31 -20.40 -7.87
CA GLU A 96 -0.57 -21.83 -8.12
C GLU A 96 -0.75 -22.13 -9.61
N ALA A 97 -1.51 -21.30 -10.33
CA ALA A 97 -1.69 -21.44 -11.78
C ALA A 97 -0.37 -21.30 -12.54
N GLN A 98 0.48 -20.35 -12.13
CA GLN A 98 1.82 -20.17 -12.69
C GLN A 98 2.71 -21.42 -12.46
N PHE A 99 2.71 -21.98 -11.25
CA PHE A 99 3.47 -23.21 -10.98
C PHE A 99 2.93 -24.44 -11.70
N ALA A 100 1.63 -24.48 -12.01
CA ALA A 100 1.02 -25.54 -12.80
C ALA A 100 1.33 -25.46 -14.31
N GLY A 101 2.00 -24.39 -14.77
CA GLY A 101 2.26 -24.15 -16.19
C GLY A 101 1.03 -23.68 -16.97
N ASN A 102 -0.03 -23.26 -16.26
CA ASN A 102 -1.28 -22.77 -16.84
C ASN A 102 -1.29 -21.24 -16.94
N GLU A 103 -0.12 -20.62 -17.09
CA GLU A 103 -0.02 -19.16 -17.16
C GLU A 103 -0.39 -18.66 -18.56
N GLU A 104 -1.37 -17.74 -18.61
CA GLU A 104 -1.70 -17.02 -19.84
C GLU A 104 -0.64 -15.93 -20.10
N THR A 105 -0.16 -15.86 -21.35
CA THR A 105 0.75 -14.81 -21.80
C THR A 105 0.03 -13.46 -21.78
N THR A 106 0.42 -12.59 -20.84
CA THR A 106 -0.11 -11.23 -20.73
C THR A 106 0.63 -10.32 -21.71
N ARG A 107 -0.09 -9.63 -22.59
CA ARG A 107 0.55 -8.67 -23.51
C ARG A 107 1.13 -7.51 -22.71
N ARG A 108 2.24 -6.94 -23.18
CA ARG A 108 2.92 -5.80 -22.53
C ARG A 108 1.97 -4.65 -22.15
N GLY A 109 1.03 -4.29 -23.04
CA GLY A 109 0.05 -3.24 -22.77
C GLY A 109 -0.83 -3.56 -21.54
N ASP A 110 -1.38 -4.78 -21.51
CA ASP A 110 -2.24 -5.26 -20.43
C ASP A 110 -1.47 -5.38 -19.10
N LEU A 111 -0.19 -5.78 -19.17
CA LEU A 111 0.72 -5.81 -18.03
C LEU A 111 0.91 -4.41 -17.42
N LEU A 112 1.23 -3.41 -18.25
CA LEU A 112 1.43 -2.04 -17.78
C LEU A 112 0.15 -1.46 -17.18
N ASP A 113 -1.00 -1.78 -17.76
CA ASP A 113 -2.31 -1.37 -17.25
C ASP A 113 -2.64 -2.08 -15.93
N MET A 114 -2.25 -3.34 -15.78
CA MET A 114 -2.36 -4.10 -14.53
C MET A 114 -1.48 -3.52 -13.42
N ILE A 115 -0.21 -3.19 -13.71
CA ILE A 115 0.70 -2.51 -12.76
C ILE A 115 0.09 -1.19 -12.30
N HIS A 116 -0.40 -0.37 -13.23
CA HIS A 116 -1.03 0.91 -12.90
C HIS A 116 -2.30 0.73 -12.06
N SER A 117 -3.18 -0.20 -12.45
CA SER A 117 -4.43 -0.48 -11.75
C SER A 117 -4.20 -1.06 -10.34
N SER A 118 -3.17 -1.89 -10.18
CA SER A 118 -2.81 -2.48 -8.88
C SER A 118 -2.46 -1.41 -7.86
N ALA A 119 -1.78 -0.33 -8.29
CA ALA A 119 -1.39 0.78 -7.44
C ALA A 119 -2.58 1.57 -6.86
N LEU A 120 -3.68 1.69 -7.62
CA LEU A 120 -4.91 2.35 -7.14
C LEU A 120 -5.60 1.52 -6.05
N SER A 121 -5.52 0.19 -6.18
CA SER A 121 -6.12 -0.74 -5.22
C SER A 121 -5.26 -0.94 -3.97
N PHE A 122 -4.05 -0.36 -3.91
CA PHE A 122 -3.07 -0.65 -2.87
C PHE A 122 -3.60 -0.31 -1.46
N PRO A 123 -3.44 -1.21 -0.46
CA PRO A 123 -3.93 -0.97 0.90
C PRO A 123 -3.44 0.36 1.46
N LEU A 124 -4.33 1.13 2.09
CA LEU A 124 -3.94 2.29 2.89
C LEU A 124 -3.71 1.83 4.32
N TRP A 125 -2.62 2.25 4.95
CA TRP A 125 -2.43 2.05 6.39
C TRP A 125 -3.38 2.95 7.17
N ILE A 126 -4.12 2.32 8.10
CA ILE A 126 -5.05 2.99 9.01
C ILE A 126 -4.77 2.44 10.41
N GLY A 127 -3.84 3.06 11.14
CA GLY A 127 -3.49 2.66 12.50
C GLY A 127 -4.57 2.99 13.53
N LYS A 128 -4.47 2.39 14.73
CA LYS A 128 -5.19 2.88 15.92
C LYS A 128 -4.44 4.04 16.57
N PRO A 129 -5.08 4.85 17.43
CA PRO A 129 -4.41 5.94 18.13
C PRO A 129 -3.16 5.47 18.87
N GLY A 130 -2.02 6.10 18.58
CA GLY A 130 -0.72 5.77 19.19
C GLY A 130 0.08 4.66 18.48
N GLU A 131 -0.50 3.96 17.50
CA GLU A 131 0.24 3.02 16.67
C GLU A 131 1.08 3.76 15.62
N ARG A 132 2.23 3.17 15.27
CA ARG A 132 3.07 3.64 14.17
C ARG A 132 2.87 2.78 12.93
N ALA A 133 3.06 3.39 11.78
CA ALA A 133 3.10 2.72 10.50
C ALA A 133 4.10 1.55 10.52
N PRO A 134 3.69 0.34 10.10
CA PRO A 134 4.53 -0.84 10.15
C PRO A 134 5.64 -0.81 9.08
N PRO A 135 6.64 -1.72 9.15
CA PRO A 135 7.57 -1.96 8.06
C PRO A 135 6.85 -2.16 6.73
N LEU A 136 7.41 -1.60 5.65
CA LEU A 136 6.83 -1.62 4.30
C LEU A 136 5.53 -0.80 4.14
N CYS A 137 5.18 0.05 5.11
CA CYS A 137 4.21 1.12 4.88
C CYS A 137 4.92 2.35 4.31
N GLY A 138 4.59 2.74 3.08
CA GLY A 138 5.22 3.89 2.41
C GLY A 138 6.75 3.79 2.42
N ALA A 139 7.40 4.78 3.01
CA ALA A 139 8.86 4.90 3.14
C ALA A 139 9.46 4.14 4.34
N ILE A 140 8.65 3.52 5.20
CA ILE A 140 9.17 2.75 6.35
C ILE A 140 9.91 1.50 5.82
N PRO A 141 11.21 1.35 6.14
CA PRO A 141 12.02 0.27 5.58
C PRO A 141 11.55 -1.10 6.08
N ALA A 142 11.84 -2.13 5.29
CA ALA A 142 11.71 -3.52 5.73
C ALA A 142 12.64 -3.81 6.91
N ASP A 143 12.23 -4.72 7.79
CA ASP A 143 13.13 -5.30 8.79
C ASP A 143 14.32 -5.99 8.10
N SER A 144 15.50 -5.97 8.72
CA SER A 144 16.71 -6.60 8.14
C SER A 144 16.55 -8.12 7.93
N ALA A 145 15.75 -8.75 8.78
CA ALA A 145 15.38 -10.16 8.71
C ALA A 145 14.26 -10.44 7.70
N TYR A 146 13.57 -9.42 7.17
CA TYR A 146 12.44 -9.61 6.26
C TYR A 146 12.84 -10.41 5.02
N ILE A 147 11.96 -11.32 4.62
CA ILE A 147 12.07 -12.16 3.43
C ILE A 147 10.78 -12.00 2.63
N ALA A 148 10.87 -11.42 1.43
CA ALA A 148 9.76 -11.36 0.49
C ALA A 148 9.28 -12.78 0.12
N LYS A 149 7.97 -12.96 0.07
CA LYS A 149 7.29 -14.24 -0.20
C LYS A 149 7.18 -14.47 -1.70
N ALA A 150 6.88 -15.71 -2.09
CA ALA A 150 6.52 -16.02 -3.47
C ALA A 150 5.34 -15.14 -3.94
N GLY A 151 5.47 -14.61 -5.14
CA GLY A 151 4.58 -13.64 -5.78
C GLY A 151 4.63 -12.21 -5.25
N ASP A 152 5.48 -11.89 -4.27
CA ASP A 152 5.75 -10.50 -3.92
C ASP A 152 6.51 -9.82 -5.06
N TRP A 153 6.10 -8.59 -5.39
CA TRP A 153 6.84 -7.75 -6.30
C TRP A 153 7.98 -7.04 -5.57
N VAL A 154 9.13 -6.98 -6.23
CA VAL A 154 10.37 -6.43 -5.72
C VAL A 154 11.07 -5.63 -6.80
N ALA A 155 11.90 -4.67 -6.41
CA ALA A 155 12.93 -4.16 -7.31
C ALA A 155 14.15 -5.08 -7.21
N ALA A 156 14.56 -5.66 -8.33
CA ALA A 156 15.71 -6.54 -8.42
C ALA A 156 16.80 -5.89 -9.26
N PHE A 157 18.03 -5.92 -8.73
CA PHE A 157 19.20 -5.43 -9.44
C PHE A 157 19.86 -6.57 -10.21
N VAL A 158 19.71 -6.55 -11.52
CA VAL A 158 20.27 -7.53 -12.46
C VAL A 158 21.38 -6.90 -13.30
N LYS A 159 22.28 -7.75 -13.79
CA LYS A 159 23.25 -7.35 -14.80
C LYS A 159 22.64 -7.73 -16.15
N GLY A 160 22.52 -6.78 -17.07
CA GLY A 160 22.21 -7.11 -18.46
C GLY A 160 23.31 -7.98 -19.06
N ASP A 161 22.97 -8.75 -20.10
CA ASP A 161 23.95 -9.57 -20.79
C ASP A 161 24.78 -8.71 -21.76
N LYS A 162 26.10 -8.91 -21.80
CA LYS A 162 27.07 -8.21 -22.68
C LYS A 162 26.92 -6.67 -22.79
N ASP A 163 27.68 -5.95 -21.96
CA ASP A 163 27.88 -4.48 -22.02
C ASP A 163 26.67 -3.59 -21.72
N GLU A 164 25.51 -4.17 -21.41
CA GLU A 164 24.37 -3.41 -20.90
C GLU A 164 24.57 -2.92 -19.46
N LYS A 165 24.07 -1.71 -19.20
CA LYS A 165 24.14 -1.06 -17.88
C LYS A 165 23.45 -1.93 -16.83
N GLU A 166 23.90 -1.84 -15.59
CA GLU A 166 23.21 -2.50 -14.48
C GLU A 166 21.82 -1.86 -14.29
N ILE A 167 20.75 -2.67 -14.27
CA ILE A 167 19.36 -2.18 -14.25
C ILE A 167 18.66 -2.67 -12.97
N TRP A 168 17.87 -1.79 -12.37
CA TRP A 168 16.87 -2.18 -11.39
C TRP A 168 15.55 -2.42 -12.11
N MET A 169 15.08 -3.66 -12.12
CA MET A 169 13.82 -4.05 -12.77
C MET A 169 12.76 -4.40 -11.73
N LEU A 170 11.50 -4.27 -12.11
CA LEU A 170 10.37 -4.84 -11.39
C LEU A 170 10.37 -6.34 -11.64
N ALA A 171 10.37 -7.11 -10.55
CA ALA A 171 10.45 -8.56 -10.63
C ALA A 171 9.48 -9.20 -9.64
N GLU A 172 9.01 -10.39 -9.98
CA GLU A 172 8.20 -11.22 -9.10
C GLU A 172 9.08 -12.26 -8.39
N VAL A 173 8.94 -12.37 -7.07
CA VAL A 173 9.66 -13.38 -6.29
C VAL A 173 9.09 -14.75 -6.55
N ILE A 174 9.93 -15.70 -6.93
CA ILE A 174 9.52 -17.10 -7.09
C ILE A 174 9.82 -17.89 -5.82
N MET A 175 11.04 -17.74 -5.30
CA MET A 175 11.44 -18.38 -4.05
C MET A 175 12.65 -17.71 -3.42
N TYR A 176 12.84 -17.92 -2.12
CA TYR A 176 14.04 -17.56 -1.39
C TYR A 176 14.78 -18.81 -0.92
N ASN A 177 16.08 -18.90 -1.20
CA ASN A 177 16.93 -19.96 -0.70
C ASN A 177 17.78 -19.44 0.49
N ALA A 178 17.41 -19.86 1.70
CA ALA A 178 18.07 -19.45 2.93
C ALA A 178 19.54 -19.93 3.03
N ALA A 179 19.88 -21.09 2.46
CA ALA A 179 21.24 -21.63 2.50
C ALA A 179 22.23 -20.80 1.68
N THR A 180 21.76 -20.18 0.58
CA THR A 180 22.60 -19.34 -0.29
C THR A 180 22.37 -17.84 -0.12
N ASN A 181 21.33 -17.45 0.63
CA ASN A 181 20.88 -16.07 0.80
C ASN A 181 20.59 -15.37 -0.54
N LYS A 182 19.95 -16.12 -1.46
CA LYS A 182 19.57 -15.67 -2.81
C LYS A 182 18.09 -15.90 -3.07
N TYR A 183 17.51 -14.99 -3.84
CA TYR A 183 16.18 -15.13 -4.44
C TYR A 183 16.30 -15.73 -5.83
N LYS A 184 15.27 -16.45 -6.24
CA LYS A 184 14.90 -16.59 -7.65
C LYS A 184 13.76 -15.62 -7.93
N VAL A 185 13.91 -14.80 -8.96
CA VAL A 185 12.92 -13.81 -9.38
C VAL A 185 12.73 -13.89 -10.88
N ASP A 186 11.51 -13.62 -11.35
CA ASP A 186 11.20 -13.51 -12.78
C ASP A 186 10.98 -12.03 -13.12
N ASP A 187 11.51 -11.55 -14.24
CA ASP A 187 11.13 -10.24 -14.77
C ASP A 187 9.64 -10.26 -15.12
N ILE A 188 8.93 -9.17 -14.77
CA ILE A 188 7.50 -9.05 -15.06
C ILE A 188 7.23 -8.71 -16.53
N ASP A 189 8.19 -8.15 -17.27
CA ASP A 189 8.02 -7.63 -18.64
C ASP A 189 8.33 -8.65 -19.74
N GLU A 190 9.15 -9.65 -19.43
CA GLU A 190 9.63 -10.62 -20.40
C GLU A 190 8.55 -11.66 -20.72
N GLU A 191 8.16 -11.76 -22.00
CA GLU A 191 7.19 -12.78 -22.48
C GLU A 191 7.68 -14.21 -22.20
N GLN A 192 9.00 -14.40 -22.15
CA GLN A 192 9.65 -15.65 -21.75
C GLN A 192 10.27 -15.55 -20.34
N LYS A 193 9.58 -14.89 -19.38
CA LYS A 193 9.90 -14.79 -17.94
C LYS A 193 11.31 -15.26 -17.57
N GLU A 194 12.30 -14.44 -17.92
CA GLU A 194 13.68 -14.81 -17.66
C GLU A 194 13.88 -14.90 -16.15
N ARG A 195 14.40 -16.05 -15.70
CA ARG A 195 14.54 -16.35 -14.28
C ARG A 195 15.94 -16.01 -13.79
N TYR A 196 16.02 -15.03 -12.91
CA TYR A 196 17.25 -14.54 -12.34
C TYR A 196 17.50 -15.10 -10.94
N VAL A 197 18.78 -15.39 -10.64
CA VAL A 197 19.22 -15.74 -9.28
C VAL A 197 19.98 -14.55 -8.67
N VAL A 198 19.33 -13.85 -7.74
CA VAL A 198 19.80 -12.55 -7.24
C VAL A 198 20.08 -12.62 -5.74
N CYS A 199 21.22 -12.08 -5.28
CA CYS A 199 21.53 -12.03 -3.84
C CYS A 199 20.51 -11.15 -3.09
N LYS A 200 20.13 -11.51 -1.85
CA LYS A 200 19.19 -10.73 -1.01
C LYS A 200 19.49 -9.22 -0.98
N ARG A 201 20.78 -8.84 -0.90
CA ARG A 201 21.21 -7.42 -0.87
C ARG A 201 20.83 -6.62 -2.12
N LYS A 202 20.69 -7.30 -3.27
CA LYS A 202 20.33 -6.76 -4.59
C LYS A 202 18.82 -6.80 -4.85
N VAL A 203 18.02 -7.16 -3.85
CA VAL A 203 16.56 -7.14 -3.90
C VAL A 203 16.06 -6.09 -2.90
N VAL A 204 15.08 -5.30 -3.30
CA VAL A 204 14.36 -4.35 -2.44
C VAL A 204 12.88 -4.71 -2.49
N PRO A 205 12.29 -5.14 -1.36
CA PRO A 205 10.84 -5.30 -1.29
C PRO A 205 10.15 -3.98 -1.59
N LEU A 206 9.09 -4.02 -2.38
CA LEU A 206 8.21 -2.87 -2.54
C LEU A 206 7.39 -2.65 -1.25
N PRO A 207 6.90 -1.42 -0.99
CA PRO A 207 5.94 -1.18 0.07
C PRO A 207 4.75 -2.13 -0.09
N LEU A 208 4.14 -2.55 1.03
CA LEU A 208 2.93 -3.38 1.09
C LEU A 208 1.67 -2.57 1.41
N MET A 209 1.86 -1.34 1.91
CA MET A 209 0.78 -0.39 2.19
C MET A 209 1.20 1.02 1.79
N ARG A 210 0.23 1.87 1.43
CA ARG A 210 0.39 3.31 1.32
C ARG A 210 0.37 3.92 2.72
N ALA A 211 1.23 4.89 2.97
CA ALA A 211 1.09 5.78 4.11
C ALA A 211 0.01 6.83 3.81
N ASN A 212 -0.84 7.11 4.79
CA ASN A 212 -1.81 8.19 4.71
C ASN A 212 -1.10 9.52 5.05
N PRO A 213 -1.03 10.51 4.14
CA PRO A 213 -0.38 11.79 4.42
C PRO A 213 -0.98 12.57 5.59
N GLU A 214 -2.26 12.36 5.90
CA GLU A 214 -2.98 13.07 6.95
C GLU A 214 -2.62 12.56 8.36
N THR A 215 -2.35 11.25 8.49
CA THR A 215 -2.10 10.60 9.79
C THR A 215 -0.65 10.15 9.97
N ASP A 216 0.03 9.78 8.88
CA ASP A 216 1.35 9.18 8.88
C ASP A 216 2.33 9.86 7.89
N PRO A 217 2.46 11.20 7.89
CA PRO A 217 3.36 11.90 6.96
C PRO A 217 4.84 11.53 7.13
N TYR A 218 5.23 11.07 8.33
CA TYR A 218 6.58 10.58 8.63
C TYR A 218 6.92 9.28 7.89
N ALA A 219 5.91 8.56 7.38
CA ALA A 219 6.06 7.36 6.59
C ALA A 219 6.09 7.65 5.07
N LEU A 220 6.30 8.90 4.67
CA LEU A 220 6.52 9.31 3.27
C LEU A 220 7.95 9.81 3.08
N PHE A 221 8.47 9.70 1.85
CA PHE A 221 9.73 10.34 1.49
C PHE A 221 9.51 11.85 1.37
N PRO A 222 10.21 12.70 2.15
CA PRO A 222 10.03 14.15 2.06
C PRO A 222 10.58 14.72 0.74
N ALA A 223 10.16 15.92 0.36
CA ALA A 223 10.72 16.66 -0.76
C ALA A 223 12.25 16.78 -0.64
N GLY A 224 12.95 16.66 -1.77
CA GLY A 224 14.41 16.59 -1.85
C GLY A 224 15.01 15.20 -1.60
N SER A 225 14.21 14.21 -1.17
CA SER A 225 14.73 12.84 -0.99
C SER A 225 15.13 12.20 -2.31
N VAL A 226 16.29 11.55 -2.31
CA VAL A 226 16.73 10.72 -3.43
C VAL A 226 16.17 9.32 -3.29
N VAL A 227 15.40 8.89 -4.28
CA VAL A 227 14.67 7.61 -4.31
C VAL A 227 15.00 6.84 -5.58
N MET A 228 14.67 5.56 -5.58
CA MET A 228 14.52 4.78 -6.82
C MET A 228 13.03 4.61 -7.06
N ALA A 229 12.59 4.84 -8.29
CA ALA A 229 11.16 4.82 -8.62
C ALA A 229 10.93 4.17 -9.99
N LEU A 230 9.82 3.44 -10.13
CA LEU A 230 9.42 2.86 -11.41
C LEU A 230 9.09 3.99 -12.38
N TYR A 231 9.78 4.04 -13.53
CA TYR A 231 9.51 5.08 -14.51
C TYR A 231 8.15 4.83 -15.19
N PRO A 232 7.32 5.86 -15.41
CA PRO A 232 5.99 5.68 -15.97
C PRO A 232 6.00 4.88 -17.29
N ARG A 233 5.05 3.95 -17.42
CA ARG A 233 4.91 3.03 -18.58
C ARG A 233 6.14 2.16 -18.85
N SER A 234 6.93 1.87 -17.81
CA SER A 234 8.04 0.93 -17.85
C SER A 234 7.99 -0.06 -16.69
N THR A 235 8.87 -1.05 -16.74
CA THR A 235 9.11 -2.05 -15.71
C THR A 235 10.47 -1.85 -15.02
N CYS A 236 11.10 -0.68 -15.19
CA CYS A 236 12.42 -0.39 -14.66
C CYS A 236 12.38 0.76 -13.63
N PHE A 237 13.22 0.65 -12.60
CA PHE A 237 13.43 1.66 -11.58
C PHE A 237 14.63 2.53 -11.92
N TYR A 238 14.44 3.83 -11.78
CA TYR A 238 15.48 4.83 -12.02
C TYR A 238 15.60 5.76 -10.83
N LYS A 239 16.77 6.40 -10.73
CA LYS A 239 17.03 7.38 -9.69
C LYS A 239 16.22 8.64 -9.94
N ALA A 240 15.59 9.13 -8.89
CA ALA A 240 14.78 10.34 -8.93
C ALA A 240 14.89 11.13 -7.63
N VAL A 241 14.51 12.41 -7.69
CA VAL A 241 14.36 13.29 -6.54
C VAL A 241 12.87 13.54 -6.30
N VAL A 242 12.42 13.41 -5.06
CA VAL A 242 11.05 13.76 -4.67
C VAL A 242 10.88 15.27 -4.79
N LYS A 243 10.03 15.73 -5.70
CA LYS A 243 9.64 17.14 -5.76
C LYS A 243 8.53 17.43 -4.75
N GLU A 244 7.46 16.64 -4.80
CA GLU A 244 6.30 16.76 -3.91
C GLU A 244 5.86 15.38 -3.42
N PRO A 245 5.74 15.15 -2.10
CA PRO A 245 5.07 13.97 -1.57
C PRO A 245 3.55 14.04 -1.80
N PRO A 246 2.82 12.91 -1.73
CA PRO A 246 1.36 12.89 -1.74
C PRO A 246 0.78 13.78 -0.65
N LEU A 247 -0.28 14.54 -0.96
CA LEU A 247 -0.99 15.38 0.01
C LEU A 247 -2.27 14.73 0.51
N THR A 248 -2.90 13.91 -0.33
CA THR A 248 -4.08 13.10 0.01
C THR A 248 -3.77 11.61 -0.12
N PRO A 249 -4.58 10.71 0.48
CA PRO A 249 -4.38 9.26 0.36
C PRO A 249 -4.36 8.73 -1.06
N THR A 250 -5.01 9.42 -2.01
CA THR A 250 -5.11 9.03 -3.43
C THR A 250 -4.02 9.62 -4.32
N ASP A 251 -3.25 10.59 -3.82
CA ASP A 251 -2.21 11.24 -4.61
C ASP A 251 -1.00 10.33 -4.82
N SER A 252 -0.28 10.62 -5.90
CA SER A 252 1.04 10.05 -6.19
C SER A 252 2.14 11.03 -5.78
N TYR A 253 3.37 10.52 -5.62
CA TYR A 253 4.55 11.39 -5.56
C TYR A 253 4.70 12.12 -6.89
N LYS A 254 5.20 13.36 -6.89
CA LYS A 254 5.78 13.98 -8.10
C LYS A 254 7.29 13.88 -8.02
N LEU A 255 7.89 13.19 -8.99
CA LEU A 255 9.31 12.88 -9.02
C LEU A 255 10.03 13.54 -10.20
N LEU A 256 11.25 13.98 -9.97
CA LEU A 256 12.19 14.47 -10.98
C LEU A 256 13.20 13.35 -11.25
N PHE A 257 13.06 12.66 -12.39
CA PHE A 257 13.98 11.59 -12.79
C PHE A 257 15.28 12.19 -13.34
N GLU A 258 16.43 11.59 -13.01
CA GLU A 258 17.72 11.99 -13.61
C GLU A 258 17.71 11.69 -15.11
N ASP A 259 17.86 12.74 -15.92
CA ASP A 259 17.86 12.65 -17.37
C ASP A 259 18.81 13.70 -17.96
N ALA A 260 19.94 13.22 -18.50
CA ALA A 260 21.00 14.06 -19.06
C ALA A 260 20.59 14.79 -20.36
N THR A 261 19.43 14.48 -20.94
CA THR A 261 18.91 15.20 -22.10
C THR A 261 18.33 16.58 -21.74
N PHE A 262 18.02 16.82 -20.47
CA PHE A 262 17.55 18.11 -19.96
C PHE A 262 18.71 18.96 -19.43
N ALA A 263 18.59 20.28 -19.58
CA ALA A 263 19.66 21.23 -19.24
C ALA A 263 20.03 21.25 -17.74
N ASP A 264 19.04 21.01 -16.87
CA ASP A 264 19.21 20.88 -15.42
C ASP A 264 19.50 19.43 -14.98
N GLY A 265 19.55 18.48 -15.93
CA GLY A 265 19.78 17.07 -15.68
C GLY A 265 18.57 16.31 -15.14
N TYR A 266 17.37 16.89 -15.17
CA TYR A 266 16.15 16.26 -14.66
C TYR A 266 14.98 16.36 -15.64
N ALA A 267 14.23 15.26 -15.78
CA ALA A 267 12.96 15.27 -16.48
C ALA A 267 11.90 16.11 -15.73
N PRO A 268 10.85 16.60 -16.42
CA PRO A 268 9.72 17.26 -15.77
C PRO A 268 9.10 16.39 -14.66
N PRO A 269 8.39 16.97 -13.68
CA PRO A 269 7.78 16.21 -12.59
C PRO A 269 6.78 15.16 -13.10
N LEU A 270 7.03 13.89 -12.80
CA LEU A 270 6.16 12.77 -13.19
C LEU A 270 5.46 12.17 -11.96
N PRO A 271 4.16 11.81 -12.06
CA PRO A 271 3.44 11.16 -10.98
C PRO A 271 3.85 9.69 -10.84
N VAL A 272 4.24 9.27 -9.64
CA VAL A 272 4.55 7.86 -9.32
C VAL A 272 3.85 7.42 -8.03
N PRO A 273 3.04 6.34 -8.06
CA PRO A 273 2.36 5.83 -6.87
C PRO A 273 3.33 5.37 -5.78
N GLN A 274 2.91 5.44 -4.51
CA GLN A 274 3.77 5.10 -3.38
C GLN A 274 4.36 3.68 -3.46
N CYS A 275 3.58 2.69 -3.92
CA CYS A 275 4.02 1.29 -4.04
C CYS A 275 5.16 1.06 -5.05
N HIS A 276 5.46 2.07 -5.87
CA HIS A 276 6.52 2.02 -6.88
C HIS A 276 7.69 2.98 -6.57
N VAL A 277 7.75 3.51 -5.35
CA VAL A 277 8.84 4.36 -4.87
C VAL A 277 9.53 3.66 -3.70
N ILE A 278 10.85 3.48 -3.80
CA ILE A 278 11.67 2.80 -2.79
C ILE A 278 12.91 3.62 -2.43
N ALA A 279 13.49 3.33 -1.28
CA ALA A 279 14.72 3.98 -0.84
C ALA A 279 15.88 3.69 -1.81
N CYS A 280 16.64 4.73 -2.18
CA CYS A 280 17.85 4.57 -2.97
C CYS A 280 18.95 3.93 -2.12
N LYS A 281 19.50 2.79 -2.56
CA LYS A 281 20.57 2.07 -1.86
C LYS A 281 21.99 2.57 -2.21
N ASP A 282 22.12 3.57 -3.08
CA ASP A 282 23.42 4.08 -3.49
C ASP A 282 24.07 4.93 -2.41
N LYS A 283 25.12 4.39 -1.79
CA LYS A 283 25.93 5.05 -0.75
C LYS A 283 26.78 6.23 -1.27
N LYS A 284 26.55 6.72 -2.49
CA LYS A 284 27.34 7.80 -3.12
C LYS A 284 26.67 9.16 -3.00
N LEU A 285 26.19 9.53 -1.81
CA LEU A 285 25.86 10.93 -1.51
C LEU A 285 26.45 11.28 -0.15
N LYS A 286 27.67 11.83 -0.18
CA LYS A 286 28.16 12.63 0.93
C LYS A 286 27.26 13.88 0.99
N PRO A 287 26.78 14.29 2.17
CA PRO A 287 26.05 15.55 2.27
C PRO A 287 26.99 16.67 1.84
N THR A 288 26.58 17.43 0.83
CA THR A 288 27.12 18.77 0.59
C THR A 288 26.85 19.58 1.86
N LYS A 289 27.91 19.87 2.60
CA LYS A 289 27.86 20.79 3.73
C LYS A 289 27.41 22.15 3.18
N SER A 290 26.33 22.69 3.74
CA SER A 290 25.96 24.10 3.68
C SER A 290 27.01 24.96 4.36
#